data_AF-A0A0C1QSP5-F1
#
_entry.id   AF-A0A0C1QSP5-F1
#
_cell.length_a   1.000
_cell.length_b   1.000
_cell.length_c   1.000
_cell.angle_alpha   90.00
_cell.angle_beta   90.00
_cell.angle_gamma   90.00
#
_symmetry.space_group_name_H-M   'P 1'
#
loop_
_entity.id
_entity.type
_entity.pdbx_description
1 polymer ?
#
loop_
_entity_poly.entity_id
_entity_poly.type
_entity_poly.pdbx_seq_one_letter_code
_entity_poly.pdbx_strand_id
1 'polypeptide(L)'
;MGKRTIGTGILVACAVGLLVYLAFHVRLAPVPNAVAALKTFGMTCGSCAGKIEKALKPLKGVAGVEVDVNGGWVMVGFDTQSANPETFAGAVRKAGFQSWLMEQMTLADFRQVSGRDFGAKAVRSSGCGTGGCGSGGCGSAK
;
A
#
# COMPACT_ATOMS: atom_id res chain seq x y z
N MET A 1 23.55 -7.72 47.42
CA MET A 1 22.25 -7.11 47.02
C MET A 1 22.42 -6.44 45.66
N GLY A 2 21.83 -6.96 44.58
CA GLY A 2 22.04 -6.38 43.24
C GLY A 2 21.23 -7.10 42.18
N LYS A 3 19.94 -6.75 42.05
CA LYS A 3 19.03 -7.24 41.00
C LYS A 3 17.66 -6.56 41.11
N ARG A 4 17.58 -5.24 40.94
CA ARG A 4 16.30 -4.50 40.79
C ARG A 4 16.30 -3.42 39.69
N THR A 5 17.45 -3.10 39.09
CA THR A 5 17.60 -2.04 38.08
C THR A 5 17.45 -2.49 36.62
N ILE A 6 17.56 -3.79 36.33
CA ILE A 6 17.52 -4.32 34.94
C ILE A 6 16.09 -4.33 34.39
N GLY A 7 15.07 -4.52 35.24
CA GLY A 7 13.67 -4.60 34.83
C GLY A 7 13.08 -3.27 34.35
N THR A 8 13.44 -2.15 34.98
CA THR A 8 12.97 -0.81 34.61
C THR A 8 13.63 -0.31 33.33
N GLY A 9 14.90 -0.63 33.09
CA GLY A 9 15.60 -0.24 31.85
C GLY A 9 15.01 -0.88 30.59
N ILE A 10 14.65 -2.17 30.66
CA ILE A 10 14.05 -2.90 29.54
C ILE A 10 12.62 -2.39 29.25
N LEU A 11 11.84 -2.12 30.29
CA LEU A 11 10.48 -1.58 30.16
C LEU A 11 10.48 -0.18 29.51
N VAL A 12 11.43 0.67 29.90
CA VAL A 12 11.60 2.00 29.29
C VAL A 12 12.10 1.89 27.84
N ALA A 13 13.02 0.98 27.54
CA ALA A 13 13.50 0.76 26.17
C ALA A 13 12.39 0.22 25.24
N CYS A 14 11.57 -0.73 25.71
CA CYS A 14 10.40 -1.21 24.97
C CYS A 14 9.35 -0.11 24.80
N ALA A 15 9.08 0.69 25.83
CA ALA A 15 8.12 1.78 25.74
C ALA A 15 8.59 2.88 24.78
N VAL A 16 9.87 3.28 24.84
CA VAL A 16 10.44 4.26 23.91
C VAL A 16 10.50 3.68 22.49
N GLY A 17 10.87 2.40 22.32
CA GLY A 17 10.83 1.73 21.02
C GLY A 17 9.41 1.64 20.44
N LEU A 18 8.41 1.35 21.27
CA LEU A 18 7.00 1.30 20.88
C LEU A 18 6.45 2.68 20.58
N LEU A 19 6.85 3.71 21.34
CA LEU A 19 6.50 5.11 21.06
C LEU A 19 7.17 5.63 19.79
N VAL A 20 8.43 5.26 19.52
CA VAL A 20 9.11 5.60 18.26
C VAL A 20 8.45 4.86 17.08
N TYR A 21 8.08 3.59 17.25
CA TYR A 21 7.33 2.81 16.26
C TYR A 21 5.96 3.44 15.97
N LEU A 22 5.21 3.81 17.02
CA LEU A 22 3.91 4.46 16.88
C LEU A 22 4.03 5.88 16.30
N ALA A 23 5.05 6.65 16.69
CA ALA A 23 5.29 7.99 16.14
C ALA A 23 5.68 7.94 14.66
N PHE A 24 6.43 6.91 14.25
CA PHE A 24 6.80 6.68 12.85
C PHE A 24 5.60 6.30 11.97
N HIS A 25 4.55 5.74 12.58
CA HIS A 25 3.29 5.38 11.92
C HIS A 25 2.29 6.54 11.80
N VAL A 26 2.40 7.61 12.60
CA VAL A 26 1.34 8.64 12.74
C VAL A 26 1.56 9.87 11.85
N ARG A 27 2.69 10.00 11.15
CA ARG A 27 3.00 11.22 10.40
C ARG A 27 2.67 11.08 8.90
N LEU A 28 1.51 11.62 8.54
CA LEU A 28 1.01 11.96 7.20
C LEU A 28 0.63 10.73 6.34
N ALA A 29 -0.60 10.70 5.83
CA ALA A 29 -0.93 9.86 4.69
C ALA A 29 0.00 10.30 3.54
N PRO A 30 1.01 9.49 3.15
CA PRO A 30 1.88 9.86 2.05
C PRO A 30 1.01 9.93 0.80
N VAL A 31 1.13 11.00 0.03
CA VAL A 31 0.63 10.96 -1.35
C VAL A 31 1.55 10.01 -2.12
N PRO A 32 1.05 8.92 -2.71
CA PRO A 32 1.91 8.03 -3.49
C PRO A 32 2.37 8.78 -4.74
N ASN A 33 3.67 8.89 -5.00
CA ASN A 33 4.18 9.44 -6.26
C ASN A 33 4.61 8.35 -7.25
N ALA A 34 4.69 7.10 -6.82
CA ALA A 34 4.91 5.93 -7.67
C ALA A 34 4.06 4.74 -7.23
N VAL A 35 3.88 3.80 -8.15
CA VAL A 35 3.20 2.53 -7.94
C VAL A 35 4.14 1.40 -8.36
N ALA A 36 4.38 0.46 -7.45
CA ALA A 36 5.11 -0.76 -7.72
C ALA A 36 4.12 -1.89 -7.99
N ALA A 37 4.27 -2.56 -9.14
CA ALA A 37 3.54 -3.78 -9.47
C ALA A 37 4.40 -4.99 -9.11
N LEU A 38 3.93 -5.73 -8.12
CA LEU A 38 4.55 -6.95 -7.63
C LEU A 38 3.74 -8.16 -8.11
N LYS A 39 4.40 -9.18 -8.63
CA LYS A 39 3.76 -10.46 -8.95
C LYS A 39 3.96 -11.42 -7.80
N THR A 40 2.87 -11.86 -7.19
CA THR A 40 2.89 -12.68 -5.98
C THR A 40 2.21 -14.01 -6.23
N PHE A 41 2.91 -15.09 -5.89
CA PHE A 41 2.45 -16.46 -5.96
C PHE A 41 2.20 -17.03 -4.56
N GLY A 42 1.24 -17.96 -4.47
CA GLY A 42 0.82 -18.58 -3.21
C GLY A 42 -0.35 -17.88 -2.52
N MET A 43 -1.01 -16.93 -3.19
CA MET A 43 -2.30 -16.39 -2.72
C MET A 43 -3.42 -17.36 -3.11
N THR A 44 -3.96 -18.11 -2.15
CA THR A 44 -4.99 -19.13 -2.39
C THR A 44 -6.39 -18.73 -1.91
N CYS A 45 -6.52 -17.62 -1.17
CA CYS A 45 -7.78 -17.16 -0.61
C CYS A 45 -7.78 -15.63 -0.38
N GLY A 46 -8.96 -15.00 -0.30
CA GLY A 46 -9.09 -13.58 0.09
C GLY A 46 -8.44 -13.25 1.45
N SER A 47 -8.33 -14.24 2.35
CA SER A 47 -7.59 -14.08 3.61
C SER A 47 -6.09 -13.88 3.41
N CYS A 48 -5.52 -14.34 2.29
CA CYS A 48 -4.10 -14.12 1.95
C CYS A 48 -3.84 -12.65 1.58
N ALA A 49 -4.77 -12.00 0.88
CA ALA A 49 -4.66 -10.58 0.55
C ALA A 49 -4.54 -9.72 1.82
N GLY A 50 -5.40 -9.96 2.80
CA GLY A 50 -5.34 -9.23 4.07
C GLY A 50 -4.04 -9.44 4.84
N LYS A 51 -3.38 -10.61 4.73
CA LYS A 51 -2.05 -10.84 5.31
C LYS A 51 -0.97 -10.02 4.62
N ILE A 52 -1.02 -9.95 3.29
CA ILE A 52 -0.07 -9.18 2.48
C ILE A 52 -0.23 -7.68 2.75
N GLU A 53 -1.47 -7.17 2.75
CA GLU A 53 -1.75 -5.78 3.11
C GLU A 53 -1.23 -5.44 4.50
N LYS A 54 -1.45 -6.31 5.51
CA LYS A 54 -0.96 -6.09 6.87
C LYS A 54 0.57 -6.11 6.97
N ALA A 55 1.25 -6.83 6.09
CA ALA A 55 2.72 -6.85 6.04
C ALA A 55 3.30 -5.60 5.35
N LEU A 56 2.58 -5.03 4.38
CA LEU A 56 3.03 -3.90 3.58
C LEU A 56 2.62 -2.53 4.15
N LYS A 57 1.42 -2.40 4.72
CA LYS A 57 0.93 -1.17 5.37
C LYS A 57 1.87 -0.57 6.44
N PRO A 58 2.59 -1.34 7.26
CA PRO A 58 3.50 -0.76 8.26
C PRO A 58 4.86 -0.32 7.70
N LEU A 59 5.13 -0.53 6.41
CA LEU A 59 6.39 -0.11 5.82
C LEU A 59 6.39 1.41 5.61
N LYS A 60 7.53 2.04 5.92
CA LYS A 60 7.72 3.48 5.69
C LYS A 60 7.47 3.82 4.24
N GLY A 61 6.77 4.92 3.99
CA GLY A 61 6.55 5.44 2.64
C GLY A 61 5.45 4.72 1.85
N VAL A 62 4.78 3.71 2.41
CA VAL A 62 3.60 3.11 1.76
C VAL A 62 2.38 3.99 2.00
N ALA A 63 1.78 4.46 0.91
CA ALA A 63 0.55 5.22 0.92
C ALA A 63 -0.70 4.34 0.84
N GLY A 64 -0.61 3.25 0.06
CA GLY A 64 -1.73 2.36 -0.19
C GLY A 64 -1.27 1.03 -0.78
N VAL A 65 -2.11 0.01 -0.61
CA VAL A 65 -1.86 -1.33 -1.13
C VAL A 65 -3.16 -1.83 -1.74
N GLU A 66 -3.10 -2.28 -2.98
CA GLU A 66 -4.18 -2.97 -3.68
C GLU A 66 -3.69 -4.39 -4.00
N VAL A 67 -4.47 -5.40 -3.62
CA VAL A 67 -4.11 -6.80 -3.85
C VAL A 67 -5.18 -7.44 -4.71
N ASP A 68 -4.75 -7.97 -5.84
CA ASP A 68 -5.56 -8.77 -6.74
C ASP A 68 -5.17 -10.24 -6.62
N VAL A 69 -5.99 -11.00 -5.89
CA VAL A 69 -5.78 -12.43 -5.66
C VAL A 69 -6.02 -13.25 -6.93
N ASN A 70 -6.92 -12.78 -7.80
CA ASN A 70 -7.34 -13.51 -9.01
C ASN A 70 -6.24 -13.50 -10.09
N GLY A 71 -5.62 -12.35 -10.33
CA GLY A 71 -4.52 -12.17 -11.27
C GLY A 71 -3.13 -12.32 -10.65
N GLY A 72 -3.02 -12.43 -9.33
CA GLY A 72 -1.73 -12.61 -8.64
C GLY A 72 -0.90 -11.32 -8.55
N TRP A 73 -1.56 -10.16 -8.64
CA TRP A 73 -0.90 -8.85 -8.66
C TRP A 73 -1.05 -8.14 -7.32
N VAL A 74 0.02 -7.50 -6.88
CA VAL A 74 0.02 -6.66 -5.67
C VAL A 74 0.57 -5.30 -6.09
N MET A 75 -0.27 -4.29 -6.04
CA MET A 75 0.09 -2.92 -6.36
C MET A 75 0.31 -2.14 -5.08
N VAL A 76 1.46 -1.49 -4.96
CA VAL A 76 1.84 -0.72 -3.78
C VAL A 76 2.10 0.69 -4.22
N GLY A 77 1.31 1.63 -3.72
CA GLY A 77 1.54 3.06 -3.89
C GLY A 77 2.50 3.50 -2.81
N PHE A 78 3.61 4.07 -3.21
CA PHE A 78 4.67 4.46 -2.30
C PHE A 78 5.31 5.78 -2.67
N ASP A 79 6.02 6.33 -1.69
CA ASP A 79 6.86 7.49 -1.86
C ASP A 79 8.27 7.08 -2.32
N THR A 80 8.71 7.48 -3.52
CA THR A 80 10.03 7.07 -4.07
C THR A 80 11.21 7.63 -3.30
N GLN A 81 11.02 8.67 -2.48
CA GLN A 81 12.08 9.23 -1.64
C GLN A 81 12.19 8.51 -0.30
N SER A 82 11.12 7.86 0.14
CA SER A 82 11.02 7.24 1.47
C SER A 82 11.14 5.72 1.44
N ALA A 83 10.89 5.07 0.30
CA ALA A 83 10.85 3.62 0.18
C ALA A 83 11.41 3.10 -1.15
N ASN A 84 12.01 1.91 -1.11
CA ASN A 84 12.51 1.20 -2.29
C ASN A 84 11.53 0.07 -2.68
N PRO A 85 11.09 0.00 -3.95
CA PRO A 85 10.13 -1.02 -4.41
C PRO A 85 10.58 -2.47 -4.18
N GLU A 86 11.88 -2.76 -4.20
CA GLU A 86 12.40 -4.10 -3.93
C GLU A 86 12.14 -4.56 -2.48
N THR A 87 12.05 -3.61 -1.55
CA THR A 87 11.82 -3.92 -0.13
C THR A 87 10.42 -4.50 0.08
N PHE A 88 9.45 -4.12 -0.75
CA PHE A 88 8.09 -4.65 -0.69
C PHE A 88 8.04 -6.13 -1.06
N ALA A 89 8.73 -6.55 -2.13
CA ALA A 89 8.85 -7.96 -2.50
C ALA A 89 9.47 -8.77 -1.35
N GLY A 90 10.53 -8.25 -0.72
CA GLY A 90 11.16 -8.87 0.44
C GLY A 90 10.23 -9.00 1.66
N ALA A 91 9.41 -7.98 1.93
CA ALA A 91 8.44 -8.02 3.02
C ALA A 91 7.34 -9.06 2.79
N VAL A 92 6.84 -9.16 1.56
CA VAL A 92 5.86 -10.18 1.17
C VAL A 92 6.46 -11.60 1.28
N ARG A 93 7.75 -11.76 0.93
CA ARG A 93 8.50 -13.00 1.14
C ARG A 93 8.63 -13.39 2.60
N LYS A 94 8.90 -12.43 3.49
CA LYS A 94 8.90 -12.66 4.94
C LYS A 94 7.53 -13.04 5.49
N ALA A 95 6.45 -12.60 4.83
CA ALA A 95 5.08 -13.00 5.18
C ALA A 95 4.72 -14.42 4.70
N GLY A 96 5.62 -15.11 3.98
CA GLY A 96 5.44 -16.48 3.53
C GLY A 96 4.93 -16.64 2.09
N PHE A 97 4.95 -15.57 1.30
CA PHE A 97 4.49 -15.58 -0.10
C PHE A 97 5.66 -15.35 -1.06
N GLN A 98 5.61 -15.89 -2.27
CA GLN A 98 6.68 -15.66 -3.24
C GLN A 98 6.34 -14.42 -4.06
N SER A 99 7.13 -13.34 -3.96
CA SER A 99 6.82 -12.06 -4.59
C SER A 99 8.04 -11.46 -5.28
N TRP A 100 7.82 -10.87 -6.46
CA TRP A 100 8.84 -10.21 -7.28
C TRP A 100 8.33 -8.86 -7.79
N LEU A 101 9.22 -7.87 -7.83
CA LEU A 101 8.96 -6.62 -8.52
C LEU A 101 8.98 -6.87 -10.02
N MET A 102 7.87 -6.58 -10.68
CA MET A 102 7.75 -6.71 -12.13
C MET A 102 7.91 -5.37 -12.81
N GLU A 103 7.24 -4.35 -12.29
CA GLU A 103 7.21 -3.03 -12.89
C GLU A 103 7.18 -1.96 -11.80
N GLN A 104 7.87 -0.86 -12.06
CA GLN A 104 7.74 0.37 -11.27
C GLN A 104 7.31 1.48 -12.20
N MET A 105 6.22 2.16 -11.85
CA MET A 105 5.66 3.23 -12.66
C MET A 105 5.35 4.45 -11.80
N THR A 106 5.29 5.62 -12.43
CA THR A 106 4.89 6.85 -11.73
C THR A 106 3.39 6.86 -11.48
N LEU A 107 2.91 7.65 -10.52
CA LEU A 107 1.46 7.78 -10.27
C LEU A 107 0.71 8.28 -11.52
N ALA A 108 1.31 9.19 -12.29
CA ALA A 108 0.73 9.73 -13.51
C ALA A 108 0.54 8.64 -14.59
N ASP A 109 1.55 7.78 -14.75
CA ASP A 109 1.51 6.65 -15.68
C ASP A 109 0.47 5.61 -15.24
N PHE A 110 0.43 5.29 -13.94
CA PHE A 110 -0.59 4.41 -13.38
C PHE A 110 -2.01 4.91 -13.67
N ARG A 111 -2.27 6.22 -13.55
CA ARG A 111 -3.58 6.80 -13.87
C ARG A 111 -3.94 6.64 -15.35
N GLN A 112 -2.95 6.75 -16.24
CA GLN A 112 -3.15 6.58 -17.67
C GLN A 112 -3.49 5.12 -18.03
N VAL A 113 -2.83 4.16 -17.39
CA VAL A 113 -3.05 2.72 -17.65
C VAL A 113 -4.33 2.21 -16.98
N SER A 114 -4.58 2.59 -15.73
CA SER A 114 -5.70 2.08 -14.94
C SER A 114 -6.99 2.89 -15.07
N GLY A 115 -6.91 4.11 -15.60
CA GLY A 115 -8.03 5.06 -15.68
C GLY A 115 -8.53 5.56 -14.32
N ARG A 116 -7.81 5.31 -13.22
CA ARG A 116 -8.22 5.63 -11.85
C ARG A 116 -7.05 6.15 -11.01
N ASP A 117 -7.35 6.88 -9.94
CA ASP A 117 -6.35 7.31 -8.96
C ASP A 117 -6.03 6.17 -7.96
N PHE A 118 -4.75 5.99 -7.64
CA PHE A 118 -4.30 4.96 -6.69
C PHE A 118 -4.64 5.34 -5.25
N GLY A 119 -5.23 4.41 -4.48
CA GLY A 119 -5.45 4.61 -3.04
C GLY A 119 -6.52 5.64 -2.65
N ALA A 120 -7.20 6.25 -3.62
CA ALA A 120 -8.41 7.00 -3.34
C ALA A 120 -9.50 6.00 -2.91
N LYS A 121 -9.65 5.77 -1.59
CA LYS A 121 -10.97 5.41 -1.06
C LYS A 121 -11.90 6.43 -1.67
N ALA A 122 -12.75 6.00 -2.59
CA ALA A 122 -13.70 6.82 -3.29
C ALA A 122 -14.23 7.87 -2.31
N VAL A 123 -13.72 9.10 -2.42
CA VAL A 123 -14.51 10.23 -1.99
C VAL A 123 -15.74 10.02 -2.83
N ARG A 124 -16.80 9.57 -2.16
CA ARG A 124 -18.10 9.44 -2.75
C ARG A 124 -18.25 10.72 -3.55
N SER A 125 -18.27 10.61 -4.88
CA SER A 125 -19.04 11.56 -5.64
C SER A 125 -20.49 11.27 -5.25
N SER A 126 -20.86 11.68 -4.03
CA SER A 126 -22.15 12.31 -3.78
C SER A 126 -22.17 13.49 -4.75
N GLY A 127 -22.57 13.15 -5.96
CA GLY A 127 -22.32 13.88 -7.19
C GLY A 127 -23.03 13.20 -8.35
N CYS A 128 -24.14 12.49 -8.07
CA CYS A 128 -25.33 12.70 -8.90
C CYS A 128 -25.76 14.16 -8.68
N GLY A 129 -24.99 15.09 -9.24
CA GLY A 129 -25.49 16.42 -9.53
C GLY A 129 -26.55 16.22 -10.58
N THR A 130 -27.79 16.46 -10.20
CA THR A 130 -28.92 16.63 -11.10
C THR A 130 -28.53 17.64 -12.18
N GLY A 131 -28.13 17.14 -13.35
CA GLY A 131 -27.58 17.97 -14.41
C GLY A 131 -27.40 17.18 -15.71
N GLY A 132 -28.53 16.89 -16.36
CA GLY A 132 -28.61 16.61 -17.79
C GLY A 132 -27.85 15.40 -18.31
N CYS A 133 -28.56 14.30 -18.54
CA CYS A 133 -28.24 13.38 -19.62
C CYS A 133 -28.33 14.16 -20.96
N GLY A 134 -27.25 14.84 -21.33
CA GLY A 134 -27.05 15.36 -22.67
C GLY A 134 -26.76 14.20 -23.60
N SER A 135 -27.75 13.83 -24.40
CA SER A 135 -27.63 12.92 -25.54
C SER A 135 -26.57 13.45 -26.52
N GLY A 136 -25.34 12.97 -26.39
CA GLY A 136 -24.21 13.38 -27.22
C GLY A 136 -23.35 12.19 -27.63
N GLY A 137 -23.77 11.53 -28.71
CA GLY A 137 -22.95 10.79 -29.67
C GLY A 137 -21.85 9.85 -29.14
N CYS A 138 -22.18 8.58 -28.95
CA CYS A 138 -21.23 7.49 -29.18
C CYS A 138 -21.01 7.36 -30.70
N GLY A 139 -20.03 8.12 -31.22
CA GLY A 139 -19.48 7.93 -32.55
C GLY A 139 -18.67 6.64 -32.62
N SER A 140 -19.34 5.52 -32.89
CA SER A 140 -18.71 4.27 -33.25
C SER A 140 -18.51 4.18 -34.77
N ALA A 141 -17.35 3.60 -35.11
CA ALA A 141 -17.05 2.86 -36.34
C ALA A 141 -16.86 3.66 -37.64
N LYS A 142 -15.64 3.52 -38.17
CA LYS A 142 -15.32 3.62 -39.58
C LYS A 142 -15.62 2.29 -40.25
#